data_AF-A0A7Y3DU22-F1
#
_entry.id   AF-A0A7Y3DU22-F1
#
_cell.length_a   1.000
_cell.length_b   1.000
_cell.length_c   1.000
_cell.angle_alpha   90.00
_cell.angle_beta   90.00
_cell.angle_gamma   90.00
#
_symmetry.space_group_name_H-M   'P 1'
#
loop_
_entity.id
_entity.type
_entity.pdbx_description
1 polymer ?
#
loop_
_entity_poly.entity_id
_entity_poly.type
_entity_poly.pdbx_seq_one_letter_code
_entity_poly.pdbx_strand_id
1 'polypeptide(L)' 'MPFWQRLVLAILAIVAASFLAGVIWQRLFSFNLPSYLGGVIGGLTAVPVWELLKRVGTKK' A
#
# COMPACT_ATOMS: atom_id res chain seq x y z
N MET A 1 14.35 11.96 -4.59
CA MET A 1 12.97 12.47 -4.81
C MET A 1 12.60 13.44 -3.70
N PRO A 2 11.92 14.56 -3.98
CA PRO A 2 11.39 15.45 -2.95
C PRO A 2 10.42 14.66 -2.04
N PHE A 3 10.49 14.93 -0.74
CA PHE A 3 9.77 14.21 0.32
C PHE A 3 8.26 14.07 0.03
N TRP A 4 7.65 15.14 -0.48
CA TRP A 4 6.23 15.18 -0.82
C TRP A 4 5.84 14.23 -1.96
N GLN A 5 6.65 14.11 -3.01
CA GLN A 5 6.39 13.14 -4.08
C GLN A 5 6.48 11.70 -3.56
N ARG A 6 7.43 11.42 -2.67
CA ARG A 6 7.55 10.10 -2.04
C ARG A 6 6.33 9.77 -1.19
N LEU A 7 5.83 10.74 -0.44
CA LEU A 7 4.63 10.58 0.37
C LEU A 7 3.40 10.28 -0.47
N VAL A 8 3.17 11.03 -1.56
CA VAL A 8 2.04 10.79 -2.47
C VAL A 8 2.11 9.40 -3.10
N LEU A 9 3.30 8.96 -3.54
CA LEU A 9 3.50 7.63 -4.11
C LEU A 9 3.27 6.51 -3.08
N ALA A 10 3.71 6.70 -1.83
CA ALA A 10 3.45 5.74 -0.76
C ALA A 10 1.96 5.63 -0.45
N ILE A 11 1.24 6.76 -0.36
CA ILE A 11 -0.21 6.78 -0.15
C ILE A 11 -0.93 6.07 -1.30
N LEU A 12 -0.57 6.36 -2.56
CA LEU A 12 -1.14 5.68 -3.72
C LEU A 12 -0.92 4.16 -3.67
N ALA A 13 0.27 3.72 -3.29
CA ALA A 13 0.59 2.30 -3.19
C ALA A 13 -0.21 1.61 -2.08
N ILE A 14 -0.37 2.26 -0.92
CA ILE A 14 -1.19 1.75 0.20
C ILE A 14 -2.65 1.60 -0.25
N VAL A 15 -3.21 2.63 -0.89
CA VAL A 15 -4.59 2.60 -1.38
C VAL A 15 -4.78 1.50 -2.43
N ALA A 16 -3.85 1.38 -3.38
CA ALA A 16 -3.91 0.35 -4.41
C ALA A 16 -3.83 -1.06 -3.81
N ALA A 17 -2.94 -1.29 -2.83
CA ALA A 17 -2.79 -2.58 -2.18
C ALA A 17 -4.01 -2.94 -1.32
N SER A 18 -4.55 -2.00 -0.54
CA SER A 18 -5.79 -2.22 0.23
C SER A 18 -6.98 -2.51 -0.69
N PHE A 19 -7.07 -1.83 -1.85
CA PHE A 19 -8.11 -2.10 -2.83
C PHE A 19 -7.98 -3.50 -3.47
N LEU A 20 -6.77 -3.86 -3.91
CA LEU A 20 -6.49 -5.19 -4.46
C LEU A 20 -6.81 -6.29 -3.45
N ALA A 21 -6.42 -6.11 -2.19
CA ALA A 21 -6.76 -7.04 -1.12
C ALA A 21 -8.27 -7.17 -0.92
N GLY A 22 -9.02 -6.06 -0.95
CA GLY A 22 -10.48 -6.08 -0.88
C GLY A 22 -11.11 -6.87 -2.03
N VAL A 23 -10.65 -6.65 -3.26
CA VAL A 23 -11.13 -7.38 -4.44
C VAL A 23 -10.81 -8.87 -4.35
N ILE A 24 -9.58 -9.23 -4.02
CA ILE A 24 -9.14 -10.62 -3.87
C ILE A 24 -9.95 -11.32 -2.77
N TRP A 25 -10.17 -10.64 -1.65
CA TRP A 25 -10.92 -11.17 -0.54
C TRP A 25 -12.39 -11.41 -0.90
N GLN A 26 -13.04 -10.43 -1.53
CA GLN A 26 -14.42 -10.59 -1.97
C GLN A 26 -14.57 -11.77 -2.96
N ARG A 27 -13.58 -12.00 -3.82
CA ARG A 27 -13.57 -13.13 -4.76
C ARG A 27 -13.38 -14.49 -4.08
N LEU A 28 -12.52 -14.57 -3.06
CA LEU A 28 -12.24 -15.83 -2.35
C LEU A 28 -13.34 -16.21 -1.36
N PHE A 29 -13.87 -15.21 -0.67
CA PHE A 29 -14.65 -15.41 0.53
C PHE A 29 -16.11 -14.98 0.41
N SER A 30 -16.47 -14.25 -0.66
CA SER A 30 -17.84 -13.74 -0.90
C SER A 30 -18.41 -12.88 0.25
N PHE A 31 -17.58 -12.41 1.17
CA PHE A 31 -17.93 -11.49 2.24
C PHE A 31 -17.03 -10.24 2.23
N ASN A 32 -17.52 -9.15 2.81
CA ASN A 32 -16.79 -7.89 2.87
C ASN A 32 -15.53 -8.05 3.73
N LEU A 33 -14.39 -7.58 3.23
CA LEU A 33 -13.14 -7.58 3.98
C LEU A 33 -13.30 -6.72 5.24
N PRO A 34 -13.10 -7.29 6.45
CA PRO A 34 -13.15 -6.53 7.68
C PRO A 34 -12.19 -5.33 7.65
N SER A 35 -12.66 -4.15 8.06
CA SER A 35 -11.91 -2.89 7.93
C SER A 35 -10.53 -2.91 8.60
N TYR A 36 -10.39 -3.63 9.72
CA TYR A 36 -9.10 -3.80 10.40
C TYR A 36 -8.07 -4.55 9.54
N LEU A 37 -8.48 -5.51 8.71
CA LEU A 37 -7.57 -6.19 7.78
C LEU A 37 -7.11 -5.25 6.67
N GLY A 38 -7.97 -4.35 6.21
CA GLY A 38 -7.61 -3.35 5.20
C GLY A 38 -6.52 -2.40 5.71
N GLY A 39 -6.62 -2.01 6.99
CA GLY A 39 -5.60 -1.22 7.68
C GLY A 39 -4.29 -1.98 7.91
N VAL A 40 -4.36 -3.25 8.31
CA VAL A 40 -3.17 -4.11 8.47
C VAL A 40 -2.43 -4.29 7.15
N ILE A 41 -3.15 -4.60 6.07
CA ILE A 41 -2.57 -4.76 4.74
C ILE A 41 -1.95 -3.43 4.28
N GLY A 42 -2.66 -2.31 4.47
CA GLY A 42 -2.12 -0.99 4.14
C GLY A 42 -0.84 -0.65 4.92
N GLY A 43 -0.82 -0.88 6.23
CA GLY A 43 0.35 -0.66 7.09
C GLY A 43 1.54 -1.56 6.74
N LEU A 44 1.28 -2.85 6.47
CA LEU A 44 2.31 -3.79 6.02
C LEU A 44 2.87 -3.45 4.65
N THR A 45 2.07 -2.84 3.77
CA THR A 45 2.53 -2.39 2.44
C THR A 45 3.32 -1.09 2.52
N ALA A 46 3.01 -0.21 3.47
CA ALA A 46 3.65 1.09 3.62
C ALA A 46 5.17 1.00 3.83
N VAL A 47 5.61 0.08 4.70
CA VAL A 47 7.03 -0.11 5.06
C VAL A 47 7.91 -0.50 3.87
N PRO A 48 7.63 -1.60 3.13
CA PRO A 48 8.45 -1.99 1.98
C PRO A 48 8.38 -0.98 0.84
N VAL A 49 7.22 -0.36 0.59
CA VAL A 49 7.09 0.68 -0.45
C VAL A 49 7.96 1.89 -0.12
N TRP A 50 7.98 2.33 1.13
CA TRP A 50 8.80 3.45 1.56
C TRP A 50 10.30 3.16 1.38
N GLU A 51 10.71 1.94 1.68
CA GLU A 51 12.08 1.46 1.55
C GLU A 51 12.50 1.36 0.08
N LEU A 52 11.61 0.88 -0.79
CA LEU A 52 11.82 0.84 -2.23
C LEU A 52 11.92 2.24 -2.83
N LEU A 53 11.02 3.15 -2.47
CA LEU A 53 11.04 4.53 -2.94
C LEU A 53 12.28 5.29 -2.45
N LYS A 54 12.79 4.98 -1.24
CA LYS A 54 14.10 5.46 -0.78
C LYS A 54 15.22 5.00 -1.71
N ARG A 55 15.28 3.70 -2.04
CA ARG A 55 16.33 3.14 -2.92
C ARG A 55 16.27 3.70 -4.34
N VAL A 56 15.09 3.84 -4.92
CA VAL A 56 14.89 4.42 -6.26
C VAL A 56 15.21 5.92 -6.27
N GLY A 57 14.88 6.62 -5.19
CA GLY A 57 15.16 8.05 -5.01
C GLY A 57 16.62 8.39 -4.70
N THR A 58 17.42 7.42 -4.25
CA THR A 58 18.86 7.50 -3.94
C THR A 58 19.71 6.92 -5.09
N LYS A 59 19.35 7.23 -6.34
CA LYS A 59 20.32 7.26 -7.45
C LYS A 59 20.81 8.70 -7.63
N LYS A 60 21.67 9.14 -6.72
CA LYS A 60 22.71 10.17 -6.93
C LYS A 60 23.63 10.21 -5.72
#